data_AF-A0AAU5KSG8-F1
#
_entry.id   AF-A0AAU5KSG8-F1
#
_cell.length_a   1.000
_cell.length_b   1.000
_cell.length_c   1.000
_cell.angle_alpha   90.00
_cell.angle_beta   90.00
_cell.angle_gamma   90.00
#
_symmetry.space_group_name_H-M   'P 1'
#
loop_
_entity.id
_entity.type
_entity.pdbx_description
1 polymer ?
#
loop_
_entity_poly.entity_id
_entity_poly.type
_entity_poly.pdbx_seq_one_letter_code
_entity_poly.pdbx_strand_id
1 'polypeptide(L)'
;MSSAHQQPRGLTSLIPQSRATTASERAAAQLLHLRETSLPVPVVAAAAELIADRLDDPDPVTREVAAAVHSRLLAALADIAPGR
;
A
#
# COMPACT_ATOMS: atom_id res chain seq x y z
N MET A 1 -13.20 -40.57 -15.42
CA MET A 1 -12.68 -40.57 -14.03
C MET A 1 -11.89 -39.29 -13.85
N SER A 2 -12.43 -38.38 -13.05
CA SER A 2 -12.00 -36.98 -12.93
C SER A 2 -10.80 -36.85 -11.99
N SER A 3 -9.68 -36.30 -12.48
CA SER A 3 -8.57 -35.86 -11.64
C SER A 3 -8.70 -34.35 -11.41
N ALA A 4 -9.19 -33.99 -10.24
CA ALA A 4 -9.31 -32.61 -9.78
C ALA A 4 -7.93 -31.94 -9.76
N HIS A 5 -7.75 -30.91 -10.58
CA HIS A 5 -6.57 -30.04 -10.52
C HIS A 5 -6.58 -29.29 -9.18
N GLN A 6 -5.65 -29.67 -8.33
CA GLN A 6 -5.44 -29.14 -6.99
C GLN A 6 -5.05 -27.65 -7.09
N GLN A 7 -5.96 -26.76 -6.67
CA GLN A 7 -5.74 -25.31 -6.65
C GLN A 7 -4.62 -24.96 -5.66
N PRO A 8 -3.63 -24.12 -6.03
CA PRO A 8 -2.69 -23.57 -5.06
C PRO A 8 -3.40 -22.51 -4.21
N ARG A 9 -3.84 -22.90 -3.01
CA ARG A 9 -4.42 -22.00 -2.00
C ARG A 9 -3.31 -21.50 -1.07
N GLY A 10 -2.74 -20.34 -1.38
CA GLY A 10 -1.75 -19.67 -0.54
C GLY A 10 -1.56 -18.21 -0.95
N LEU A 11 -0.81 -17.44 -0.15
CA LEU A 11 -0.48 -16.02 -0.40
C LEU A 11 0.09 -15.78 -1.80
N THR A 12 0.72 -16.79 -2.39
CA THR A 12 1.21 -16.82 -3.78
C THR A 12 0.14 -16.64 -4.85
N SER A 13 -1.15 -16.89 -4.54
CA SER A 13 -2.28 -16.62 -5.45
C SER A 13 -2.65 -15.14 -5.51
N LEU A 14 -2.24 -14.34 -4.53
CA LEU A 14 -2.49 -12.90 -4.49
C LEU A 14 -1.41 -12.10 -5.25
N ILE A 15 -0.32 -12.77 -5.64
CA ILE A 15 0.77 -12.17 -6.39
C ILE A 15 0.39 -12.25 -7.88
N PRO A 16 0.18 -11.11 -8.57
CA PRO A 16 -0.03 -11.12 -10.01
C PRO A 16 1.13 -11.86 -10.68
N GLN A 17 0.83 -12.95 -11.39
CA GLN A 17 1.83 -13.70 -12.13
C GLN A 17 2.20 -12.90 -13.38
N SER A 18 3.07 -11.91 -13.20
CA SER A 18 3.81 -11.30 -14.29
C SER A 18 4.59 -12.40 -15.02
N ARG A 19 4.66 -12.36 -16.35
CA ARG A 19 5.51 -13.22 -17.21
C ARG A 19 7.02 -13.00 -16.99
N ALA A 20 7.41 -12.55 -15.81
CA ALA A 20 8.77 -12.28 -15.42
C ALA A 20 9.57 -13.58 -15.35
N THR A 21 10.67 -13.60 -16.08
CA THR A 21 11.52 -14.77 -16.31
C THR A 21 12.56 -14.96 -15.21
N THR A 22 12.80 -13.94 -14.38
CA THR A 22 13.78 -13.97 -13.28
C THR A 22 13.19 -13.48 -11.95
N ALA A 23 13.85 -13.80 -10.83
CA ALA A 23 13.46 -13.33 -9.50
C ALA A 23 13.53 -11.80 -9.38
N SER A 24 14.57 -11.17 -9.95
CA SER A 24 14.75 -9.73 -9.95
C SER A 24 13.65 -9.01 -10.73
N GLU A 25 13.24 -9.56 -11.88
CA GLU A 25 12.15 -9.01 -12.69
C GLU A 25 10.80 -9.12 -11.97
N ARG A 26 10.54 -10.23 -11.25
CA ARG A 26 9.36 -10.34 -10.37
C ARG A 26 9.39 -9.30 -9.26
N ALA A 27 10.53 -9.10 -8.59
CA ALA A 27 10.65 -8.10 -7.53
C ALA A 27 10.39 -6.68 -8.05
N ALA A 28 10.98 -6.32 -9.20
CA ALA A 28 10.75 -5.03 -9.83
C ALA A 28 9.27 -4.82 -10.21
N ALA A 29 8.62 -5.84 -10.77
CA ALA A 29 7.19 -5.78 -11.09
C ALA A 29 6.31 -5.63 -9.83
N GLN A 30 6.64 -6.30 -8.73
CA GLN A 30 5.93 -6.13 -7.46
C GLN A 30 6.14 -4.73 -6.87
N LEU A 31 7.36 -4.21 -6.91
CA LEU A 31 7.65 -2.84 -6.47
C LEU A 31 6.92 -1.79 -7.32
N LEU A 32 6.85 -2.00 -8.64
CA LEU A 32 6.07 -1.15 -9.54
C LEU A 32 4.58 -1.23 -9.22
N HIS A 33 4.06 -2.44 -8.99
CA HIS A 33 2.66 -2.64 -8.64
C HIS A 33 2.30 -1.92 -7.35
N LEU A 34 3.14 -2.02 -6.31
CA LEU A 34 2.94 -1.29 -5.05
C LEU A 34 2.87 0.24 -5.24
N ARG A 35 3.51 0.78 -6.29
CA ARG A 35 3.45 2.20 -6.63
C ARG A 35 2.10 2.61 -7.24
N GLU A 36 1.45 1.67 -7.92
CA GLU A 36 0.21 1.89 -8.68
C GLU A 36 -1.04 1.41 -7.93
N THR A 37 -0.87 0.72 -6.80
CA THR A 37 -1.99 0.22 -5.98
C THR A 37 -2.80 1.38 -5.42
N SER A 38 -4.06 1.46 -5.83
CA SER A 38 -5.06 2.33 -5.22
C SER A 38 -5.53 1.73 -3.89
N LEU A 39 -5.50 2.54 -2.82
CA LEU A 39 -6.05 2.18 -1.53
C LEU A 39 -7.46 2.77 -1.39
N PRO A 40 -8.41 2.06 -0.74
CA PRO A 40 -9.72 2.63 -0.47
C PRO A 40 -9.60 3.91 0.38
N VAL A 41 -10.35 4.96 0.01
CA VAL A 41 -10.37 6.25 0.72
C VAL A 41 -10.55 6.10 2.24
N PRO A 42 -11.46 5.25 2.76
CA PRO A 42 -11.61 5.07 4.20
C PRO A 42 -10.35 4.54 4.90
N VAL A 43 -9.55 3.71 4.20
CA VAL A 43 -8.29 3.17 4.74
C VAL A 43 -7.25 4.27 4.85
N VAL A 44 -7.15 5.13 3.84
CA VAL A 44 -6.23 6.28 3.84
C VAL A 44 -6.63 7.29 4.92
N ALA A 45 -7.92 7.57 5.07
CA ALA A 45 -8.44 8.45 6.12
C ALA A 45 -8.15 7.91 7.53
N ALA A 46 -8.43 6.62 7.78
CA ALA A 46 -8.11 6.00 9.06
C ALA A 46 -6.61 6.01 9.36
N ALA A 47 -5.75 5.80 8.35
CA ALA A 47 -4.31 5.90 8.52
C ALA A 47 -3.87 7.33 8.90
N ALA A 48 -4.51 8.37 8.32
CA ALA A 48 -4.21 9.75 8.67
C ALA A 48 -4.56 10.03 10.15
N GLU A 49 -5.72 9.56 10.61
CA GLU A 49 -6.12 9.68 12.02
C GLU A 49 -5.12 8.98 12.97
N LEU A 50 -4.69 7.76 12.64
CA LEU A 50 -3.71 7.03 13.47
C LEU A 50 -2.34 7.71 13.53
N ILE A 51 -1.90 8.35 12.46
CA ILE A 51 -0.62 9.06 12.42
C ILE A 51 -0.71 10.42 13.13
N ALA A 52 -1.88 11.04 13.19
CA ALA A 52 -2.08 12.30 13.90
C ALA A 52 -1.67 12.21 15.38
N ASP A 53 -1.91 11.07 16.02
CA ASP A 53 -1.49 10.79 17.41
C ASP A 53 0.04 10.83 17.63
N ARG A 54 0.83 10.79 16.55
CA ARG A 54 2.30 10.80 16.59
C ARG A 54 2.91 12.15 16.24
N LEU A 55 2.09 13.16 15.98
CA LEU A 55 2.57 14.52 15.67
C LEU A 55 3.18 15.23 16.88
N ASP A 56 2.86 14.79 18.10
CA ASP A 56 3.43 15.31 19.34
C ASP A 56 4.33 14.28 20.04
N ASP A 57 4.81 13.27 19.30
CA ASP A 57 5.69 12.24 19.86
C ASP A 57 6.95 12.88 20.46
N PRO A 58 7.41 12.49 21.66
CA PRO A 58 8.59 13.06 22.29
C PRO A 58 9.87 12.83 21.46
N ASP A 59 9.94 11.73 20.71
CA ASP A 59 11.07 11.46 19.82
C ASP A 59 11.00 12.39 18.59
N PRO A 60 12.00 13.27 18.37
CA PRO A 60 11.98 14.21 17.26
C PRO A 60 11.96 13.52 15.89
N VAL A 61 12.59 12.35 15.75
CA VAL A 61 12.62 11.61 14.49
C VAL A 61 11.23 11.06 14.18
N THR A 62 10.59 10.41 15.16
CA THR A 62 9.23 9.90 15.03
C THR A 62 8.25 11.02 14.68
N ARG A 63 8.35 12.17 15.33
CA ARG A 63 7.51 13.35 15.05
C ARG A 63 7.70 13.88 13.62
N GLU A 64 8.93 14.03 13.16
CA GLU A 64 9.23 14.49 11.80
C GLU A 64 8.65 13.53 10.74
N VAL A 65 8.86 12.22 10.94
CA VAL A 65 8.33 11.19 10.05
C VAL A 65 6.80 11.19 10.08
N ALA A 66 6.18 11.28 11.26
CA ALA A 66 4.73 11.37 11.39
C ALA A 66 4.16 12.57 10.64
N ALA A 67 4.78 13.75 10.77
CA ALA A 67 4.37 14.95 10.04
C ALA A 67 4.45 14.78 8.52
N ALA A 68 5.55 14.20 8.01
CA ALA A 68 5.73 13.94 6.59
C ALA A 68 4.69 12.94 6.05
N VAL A 69 4.44 11.85 6.77
CA VAL A 69 3.45 10.83 6.41
C VAL A 69 2.04 11.41 6.45
N HIS A 70 1.69 12.13 7.52
CA HIS A 70 0.38 12.75 7.68
C HIS A 70 0.09 13.74 6.54
N SER A 71 1.05 14.61 6.20
CA SER A 71 0.91 15.54 5.07
C SER A 71 0.69 14.80 3.74
N ARG A 72 1.39 13.69 3.52
CA ARG A 72 1.24 12.89 2.29
C ARG A 72 -0.13 12.21 2.21
N LEU A 73 -0.65 11.70 3.33
CA LEU A 73 -1.98 11.09 3.39
C LEU A 73 -3.08 12.13 3.12
N LEU A 74 -2.98 13.32 3.71
CA LEU A 74 -3.93 14.41 3.45
C LEU A 74 -3.90 14.88 1.99
N ALA A 75 -2.72 15.00 1.38
CA ALA A 75 -2.59 15.32 -0.04
C ALA A 75 -3.27 14.25 -0.92
N ALA A 76 -3.03 12.97 -0.63
CA ALA A 76 -3.68 11.87 -1.36
C ALA A 76 -5.21 11.91 -1.22
N LEU A 77 -5.75 12.26 -0.05
CA LEU A 77 -7.20 12.43 0.14
C LEU A 77 -7.76 13.63 -0.63
N ALA A 78 -7.02 14.73 -0.70
CA ALA A 78 -7.41 15.92 -1.45
C ALA A 78 -7.45 15.66 -2.97
N ASP A 79 -6.45 14.94 -3.49
CA ASP A 79 -6.36 14.58 -4.92
C ASP A 79 -7.55 13.69 -5.37
N ILE A 80 -8.09 12.87 -4.46
CA ILE A 80 -9.25 12.00 -4.74
C ILE A 80 -10.58 12.77 -4.67
N ALA A 81 -10.59 13.95 -4.06
CA ALA A 81 -11.75 14.84 -3.99
C ALA A 81 -11.55 16.12 -4.81
N PRO A 82 -11.41 16.04 -6.15
CA PRO A 82 -11.31 17.25 -6.96
C PRO A 82 -12.69 17.93 -7.01
N GLY A 83 -12.86 19.01 -6.25
CA GLY A 83 -13.99 19.94 -6.40
C GLY A 83 -15.03 19.95 -5.28
N ARG A 84 -14.62 20.06 -4.01
CA ARG A 84 -15.47 20.73 -3.02
C ARG A 84 -15.18 22.23 -2.99
#